data_AF-A0A0B6S6G2-F1
#
_entry.id   AF-A0A0B6S6G2-F1
#
_cell.length_a   1.000
_cell.length_b   1.000
_cell.length_c   1.000
_cell.angle_alpha   90.00
_cell.angle_beta   90.00
_cell.angle_gamma   90.00
#
_symmetry.space_group_name_H-M   'P 1'
#
loop_
_entity.id
_entity.type
_entity.pdbx_description
1 polymer ?
#
loop_
_entity_poly.entity_id
_entity_poly.type
_entity_poly.pdbx_seq_one_letter_code
_entity_poly.pdbx_strand_id
1 'polypeptide(L)'
;MRASTAGRQRGIAIVTVLLVVALAATLAAGIVWREQVATRDVENQRLATQALWAERAAVEWARAQLHAQMQTSNVTFLGQPWSAPVADVQLADFLPPDALAVNADLAHAWISGHVEDAQSRFNLGNLVSRPGAGRPWQANGDGVLAYRRLLGELSLDPELAQRTADAMLNSLRPTPGPGGWPLQLVTADDLTRIPGYSAKTVEALAPYVTLLPDLTTVNVNTAAEPVLVAAIPSLSRSQAHRLAERRNTAYFVNTGEVAAYLLPVQSGTPSLPDGSLAGVDSSFFLAHCRIHSARLNLRVDTLIARYGTGLFSWTEVLWVHRVTT
;
A
#
# COMPACT_ATOMS: atom_id res chain seq x y z
N MET A 1 -70.11 23.86 70.41
CA MET A 1 -68.68 24.18 70.62
C MET A 1 -67.85 23.28 69.71
N ARG A 2 -67.05 23.90 68.84
CA ARG A 2 -65.97 23.36 67.99
C ARG A 2 -66.35 22.45 66.81
N ALA A 3 -66.36 23.07 65.62
CA ALA A 3 -66.00 22.42 64.37
C ALA A 3 -64.48 22.14 64.37
N SER A 4 -64.08 20.92 64.01
CA SER A 4 -62.69 20.59 63.65
C SER A 4 -62.65 20.11 62.21
N THR A 5 -61.84 20.80 61.43
CA THR A 5 -61.64 20.67 59.99
C THR A 5 -60.89 19.40 59.63
N ALA A 6 -61.57 18.42 59.01
CA ALA A 6 -60.92 17.30 58.32
C ALA A 6 -60.69 17.66 56.85
N GLY A 7 -59.68 18.49 56.59
CA GLY A 7 -59.35 18.88 55.22
C GLY A 7 -57.89 19.29 55.11
N ARG A 8 -57.00 18.34 54.74
CA ARG A 8 -55.69 18.56 54.09
C ARG A 8 -54.81 17.28 54.04
N GLN A 9 -55.28 16.19 53.44
CA GLN A 9 -54.39 15.05 53.13
C GLN A 9 -54.46 14.53 51.68
N ARG A 10 -55.43 14.97 50.87
CA ARG A 10 -55.56 14.51 49.47
C ARG A 10 -54.58 15.18 48.49
N GLY A 11 -54.17 16.42 48.75
CA GLY A 11 -53.20 17.14 47.90
C GLY A 11 -51.76 16.61 48.04
N ILE A 12 -51.34 16.31 49.28
CA ILE A 12 -50.02 15.72 49.55
C ILE A 12 -49.90 14.33 48.91
N ALA A 13 -50.93 13.49 49.00
CA ALA A 13 -50.93 12.15 48.41
C ALA A 13 -50.81 12.16 46.88
N ILE A 14 -51.45 13.12 46.20
CA ILE A 14 -51.33 13.25 44.73
C ILE A 14 -49.94 13.72 44.34
N VAL A 15 -49.37 14.69 45.06
CA VAL A 15 -48.00 15.18 44.80
C VAL A 15 -46.97 14.09 45.05
N THR A 16 -47.10 13.28 46.12
CA THR A 16 -46.17 12.18 46.38
C THR A 16 -46.30 11.07 45.33
N VAL A 17 -47.51 10.72 44.89
CA VAL A 17 -47.72 9.74 43.81
C VAL A 17 -47.11 10.23 42.49
N LEU A 18 -47.34 11.49 42.10
CA LEU A 18 -46.74 12.07 40.89
C LEU A 18 -45.22 12.11 40.96
N LEU A 19 -44.65 12.40 42.14
CA LEU A 19 -43.20 12.43 42.34
C LEU A 19 -42.57 11.03 42.27
N VAL A 20 -43.22 10.01 42.86
CA VAL A 20 -42.78 8.61 42.78
C VAL A 20 -42.87 8.09 41.35
N VAL A 21 -43.95 8.38 40.62
CA VAL A 21 -44.10 7.98 39.21
C VAL A 21 -43.08 8.68 38.32
N ALA A 22 -42.85 9.99 38.51
CA ALA A 22 -41.83 10.72 37.77
C ALA A 22 -40.43 10.15 38.03
N LEU A 23 -40.10 9.82 39.29
CA LEU A 23 -38.82 9.19 39.65
C LEU A 23 -38.68 7.78 39.05
N ALA A 24 -39.73 6.97 39.10
CA ALA A 24 -39.73 5.65 38.49
C ALA A 24 -39.54 5.74 36.97
N ALA A 25 -40.21 6.69 36.31
CA ALA A 25 -40.09 6.92 34.88
C ALA A 25 -38.69 7.40 34.47
N THR A 26 -38.04 8.30 35.23
CA THR A 26 -36.68 8.76 34.95
C THR A 26 -35.64 7.64 35.15
N LEU A 27 -35.79 6.82 36.19
CA LEU A 27 -34.95 5.64 36.41
C LEU A 27 -35.10 4.62 35.28
N ALA A 28 -36.34 4.33 34.87
CA ALA A 28 -36.62 3.41 33.76
C ALA A 28 -36.04 3.94 32.43
N ALA A 29 -36.23 5.23 32.12
CA ALA A 29 -35.64 5.86 30.94
C ALA A 29 -34.10 5.80 30.95
N GLY A 30 -33.48 6.01 32.12
CA GLY A 30 -32.03 5.88 32.30
C GLY A 30 -31.50 4.46 32.08
N ILE A 31 -32.26 3.43 32.49
CA ILE A 31 -31.92 2.02 32.22
C ILE A 31 -31.98 1.75 30.71
N VAL A 32 -33.10 2.09 30.05
CA VAL A 32 -33.28 1.88 28.60
C VAL A 32 -32.18 2.57 27.79
N TRP A 33 -31.80 3.80 28.16
CA TRP A 33 -30.70 4.51 27.51
C TRP A 33 -29.36 3.75 27.66
N ARG A 34 -29.03 3.26 28.87
CA ARG A 34 -27.80 2.48 29.09
C ARG A 34 -27.79 1.18 28.30
N GLU A 35 -28.91 0.48 28.22
CA GLU A 35 -29.03 -0.73 27.40
C GLU A 35 -28.80 -0.45 25.91
N GLN A 36 -29.33 0.67 25.39
CA GLN A 36 -29.11 1.10 24.01
C GLN A 36 -27.64 1.44 23.74
N VAL A 37 -26.99 2.15 24.66
CA VAL A 37 -25.56 2.46 24.55
C VAL A 37 -24.72 1.18 24.59
N ALA A 38 -24.97 0.29 25.54
CA ALA A 38 -24.26 -0.98 25.65
C ALA A 38 -24.41 -1.85 24.39
N THR A 39 -25.61 -1.91 23.81
CA THR A 39 -25.86 -2.63 22.56
C THR A 39 -25.03 -2.06 21.41
N ARG A 40 -25.01 -0.73 21.25
CA ARG A 40 -24.21 -0.06 20.23
C ARG A 40 -22.71 -0.31 20.41
N ASP A 41 -22.23 -0.31 21.65
CA ASP A 41 -20.82 -0.59 21.93
C ASP A 41 -20.44 -2.02 21.53
N VAL A 42 -21.28 -3.01 21.84
CA VAL A 42 -21.08 -4.39 21.42
C VAL A 42 -21.12 -4.53 19.89
N GLU A 43 -22.03 -3.85 19.21
CA GLU A 43 -22.10 -3.83 17.75
C GLU A 43 -20.83 -3.22 17.13
N ASN A 44 -20.36 -2.09 17.66
CA ASN A 44 -19.13 -1.44 17.21
C ASN A 44 -17.90 -2.31 17.43
N GLN A 45 -17.80 -2.98 18.58
CA GLN A 45 -16.72 -3.92 18.87
C GLN A 45 -16.73 -5.09 17.87
N ARG A 46 -17.91 -5.66 17.59
CA ARG A 46 -18.06 -6.73 16.59
C ARG A 46 -17.62 -6.27 15.20
N LEU A 47 -18.05 -5.09 14.76
CA LEU A 47 -17.65 -4.52 13.47
C LEU A 47 -16.13 -4.28 13.39
N ALA A 48 -15.51 -3.79 14.47
CA ALA A 48 -14.06 -3.60 14.52
C ALA A 48 -13.30 -4.93 14.41
N THR A 49 -13.77 -5.98 15.09
CA THR A 49 -13.19 -7.33 14.96
C THR A 49 -13.37 -7.89 13.55
N GLN A 50 -14.54 -7.74 12.94
CA GLN A 50 -14.79 -8.15 11.55
C GLN A 50 -13.86 -7.44 10.57
N ALA A 51 -13.63 -6.13 10.76
CA ALA A 51 -12.72 -5.36 9.94
C ALA A 51 -11.27 -5.84 10.03
N LEU A 52 -10.81 -6.20 11.23
CA LEU A 52 -9.46 -6.74 11.44
C LEU A 52 -9.27 -8.10 10.74
N TRP A 53 -10.26 -8.99 10.84
CA TRP A 53 -10.20 -10.30 10.16
C TRP A 53 -10.25 -10.17 8.65
N ALA A 54 -11.10 -9.26 8.14
CA ALA A 54 -11.14 -8.92 6.73
C ALA A 54 -9.76 -8.43 6.24
N GLU A 55 -9.14 -7.47 6.94
CA GLU A 55 -7.81 -6.96 6.60
C GLU A 55 -6.76 -8.08 6.53
N ARG A 56 -6.73 -8.98 7.52
CA ARG A 56 -5.83 -10.14 7.52
C ARG A 56 -6.08 -11.08 6.34
N ALA A 57 -7.34 -11.31 5.99
CA ALA A 57 -7.69 -12.18 4.87
C ALA A 57 -7.26 -11.59 3.51
N ALA A 58 -7.38 -10.27 3.33
CA ALA A 58 -6.84 -9.60 2.14
C ALA A 58 -5.32 -9.78 2.01
N VAL A 59 -4.59 -9.60 3.11
CA VAL A 59 -3.14 -9.80 3.14
C VAL A 59 -2.79 -11.25 2.82
N GLU A 60 -3.47 -12.22 3.42
CA GLU A 60 -3.16 -13.64 3.20
C GLU A 60 -3.50 -14.10 1.78
N TRP A 61 -4.61 -13.61 1.20
CA TRP A 61 -4.93 -13.81 -0.21
C TRP A 61 -3.81 -13.31 -1.13
N ALA A 62 -3.34 -12.07 -0.92
CA ALA A 62 -2.28 -11.49 -1.72
C ALA A 62 -0.96 -12.27 -1.58
N ARG A 63 -0.61 -12.68 -0.35
CA ARG A 63 0.56 -13.51 -0.10
C ARG A 63 0.47 -14.88 -0.77
N ALA A 64 -0.68 -15.53 -0.75
CA ALA A 64 -0.90 -16.81 -1.40
C ALA A 64 -0.72 -16.72 -2.92
N GLN A 65 -1.27 -15.68 -3.56
CA GLN A 65 -1.08 -15.41 -4.99
C GLN A 65 0.39 -15.24 -5.36
N LEU A 66 1.14 -14.45 -4.56
CA LEU A 66 2.57 -14.22 -4.79
C LEU A 66 3.40 -15.46 -4.52
N HIS A 67 3.08 -16.22 -3.47
CA HIS A 67 3.77 -17.47 -3.16
C HIS A 67 3.60 -18.50 -4.29
N ALA A 68 2.38 -18.64 -4.83
CA ALA A 68 2.12 -19.52 -5.98
C ALA A 68 2.95 -19.10 -7.21
N GLN A 69 3.07 -17.79 -7.48
CA GLN A 69 3.92 -17.29 -8.56
C GLN A 69 5.40 -17.67 -8.35
N MET A 70 5.93 -17.49 -7.14
CA MET A 70 7.35 -17.77 -6.85
C MET A 70 7.75 -19.23 -7.10
N GLN A 71 6.81 -20.17 -6.96
CA GLN A 71 7.05 -21.58 -7.23
C GLN A 71 7.09 -21.92 -8.73
N THR A 72 6.61 -21.02 -9.60
CA THR A 72 6.42 -21.30 -11.04
C THR A 72 7.38 -20.54 -11.95
N SER A 73 7.88 -19.37 -11.55
CA SER A 73 8.75 -18.55 -12.41
C SER A 73 9.64 -17.61 -11.60
N ASN A 74 10.91 -17.51 -12.01
CA ASN A 74 11.87 -16.53 -11.50
C ASN A 74 11.72 -15.15 -12.15
N VAL A 75 10.90 -15.04 -13.19
CA VAL A 75 10.64 -13.81 -13.95
C VAL A 75 9.24 -13.31 -13.59
N THR A 76 9.10 -12.01 -13.40
CA THR A 76 7.83 -11.35 -13.10
C THR A 76 7.33 -10.64 -14.35
N PHE A 77 6.14 -10.99 -14.85
CA PHE A 77 5.58 -10.40 -16.06
C PHE A 77 4.05 -10.37 -16.03
N LEU A 78 3.46 -9.47 -16.82
CA LEU A 78 2.00 -9.37 -16.98
C LEU A 78 1.44 -10.60 -17.73
N GLY A 79 0.36 -11.18 -17.19
CA GLY A 79 -0.23 -12.43 -17.70
C GLY A 79 -0.02 -13.63 -16.76
N GLN A 80 0.81 -13.48 -15.73
CA GLN A 80 0.87 -14.45 -14.62
C GLN A 80 -0.37 -14.30 -13.71
N PRO A 81 -0.76 -15.37 -12.97
CA PRO A 81 -1.97 -15.36 -12.14
C PRO A 81 -2.08 -14.19 -11.13
N TRP A 82 -0.96 -13.69 -10.61
CA TRP A 82 -0.95 -12.53 -9.69
C TRP A 82 -1.41 -11.23 -10.35
N SER A 83 -1.16 -11.05 -11.65
CA SER A 83 -1.39 -9.81 -12.38
C SER A 83 -2.82 -9.66 -12.88
N ALA A 84 -3.61 -10.74 -12.84
CA ALA A 84 -5.02 -10.69 -13.21
C ALA A 84 -5.84 -10.10 -12.06
N PRO A 85 -6.69 -9.08 -12.30
CA PRO A 85 -7.58 -8.58 -11.26
C PRO A 85 -8.54 -9.68 -10.83
N VAL A 86 -8.68 -9.85 -9.53
CA VAL A 86 -9.65 -10.78 -8.94
C VAL A 86 -10.97 -10.02 -8.76
N ALA A 87 -11.97 -10.47 -9.52
CA ALA A 87 -13.36 -10.06 -9.34
C ALA A 87 -13.88 -10.56 -7.98
N ASP A 88 -15.08 -10.12 -7.57
CA ASP A 88 -15.64 -10.48 -6.27
C ASP A 88 -15.68 -12.01 -6.07
N VAL A 89 -14.83 -12.52 -5.18
CA VAL A 89 -14.82 -13.92 -4.70
C VAL A 89 -15.27 -13.93 -3.24
N GLN A 90 -15.90 -15.02 -2.79
CA GLN A 90 -16.33 -15.12 -1.40
C GLN A 90 -15.12 -15.21 -0.47
N LEU A 91 -15.10 -14.37 0.58
CA LEU A 91 -14.02 -14.35 1.56
C LEU A 91 -13.89 -15.67 2.31
N ALA A 92 -14.99 -16.44 2.40
CA ALA A 92 -15.03 -17.77 2.98
C ALA A 92 -14.02 -18.74 2.35
N ASP A 93 -13.72 -18.60 1.06
CA ASP A 93 -12.80 -19.48 0.34
C ASP A 93 -11.33 -19.26 0.76
N PHE A 94 -11.03 -18.14 1.43
CA PHE A 94 -9.67 -17.75 1.83
C PHE A 94 -9.45 -17.75 3.35
N LEU A 95 -10.49 -17.96 4.15
CA LEU A 95 -10.41 -17.93 5.61
C LEU A 95 -10.30 -19.34 6.19
N PRO A 96 -9.48 -19.55 7.25
CA PRO A 96 -9.49 -20.81 7.96
C PRO A 96 -10.86 -21.05 8.63
N PRO A 97 -11.30 -22.31 8.81
CA PRO A 97 -12.60 -22.64 9.40
C PRO A 97 -12.85 -21.97 10.76
N ASP A 98 -11.81 -21.86 11.59
CA ASP A 98 -11.90 -21.23 12.91
C ASP A 98 -12.21 -19.72 12.82
N ALA A 99 -11.73 -19.03 11.78
CA ALA A 99 -12.04 -17.61 11.57
C ALA A 99 -13.50 -17.41 11.15
N LEU A 100 -14.06 -18.34 10.38
CA LEU A 100 -15.47 -18.33 9.97
C LEU A 100 -16.41 -18.69 11.13
N ALA A 101 -16.00 -19.60 12.02
CA ALA A 101 -16.77 -19.97 13.20
C ALA A 101 -16.98 -18.79 14.17
N VAL A 102 -15.99 -17.89 14.25
CA VAL A 102 -16.05 -16.68 15.10
C VAL A 102 -16.84 -15.56 14.42
N ASN A 103 -16.94 -15.55 13.08
CA ASN A 103 -17.57 -14.46 12.32
C ASN A 103 -18.39 -14.98 11.12
N ALA A 104 -19.57 -15.54 11.37
CA ALA A 104 -20.47 -16.00 10.31
C ALA A 104 -20.80 -14.94 9.25
N ASP A 105 -20.82 -13.64 9.62
CA ASP A 105 -21.08 -12.56 8.66
C ASP A 105 -19.94 -12.39 7.63
N LEU A 106 -18.70 -12.75 7.98
CA LEU A 106 -17.57 -12.72 7.04
C LEU A 106 -17.67 -13.84 5.99
N ALA A 107 -18.45 -14.90 6.26
CA ALA A 107 -18.73 -15.93 5.27
C ALA A 107 -19.52 -15.38 4.06
N HIS A 108 -20.23 -14.27 4.26
CA HIS A 108 -20.98 -13.57 3.20
C HIS A 108 -20.26 -12.32 2.68
N ALA A 109 -19.03 -12.07 3.12
CA ALA A 109 -18.21 -10.99 2.60
C ALA A 109 -17.57 -11.40 1.27
N TRP A 110 -17.36 -10.40 0.43
CA TRP A 110 -16.70 -10.54 -0.86
C TRP A 110 -15.36 -9.81 -0.83
N ILE A 111 -14.37 -10.40 -1.48
CA ILE A 111 -13.06 -9.78 -1.72
C ILE A 111 -12.86 -9.62 -3.22
N SER A 112 -12.45 -8.42 -3.62
CA SER A 112 -11.95 -8.12 -4.96
C SER A 112 -10.68 -7.30 -4.86
N GLY A 113 -9.86 -7.32 -5.90
CA GLY A 113 -8.60 -6.61 -5.87
C GLY A 113 -7.70 -6.88 -7.05
N HIS A 114 -6.53 -6.27 -7.02
CA HIS A 114 -5.47 -6.54 -7.97
C HIS A 114 -4.12 -6.39 -7.27
N VAL A 115 -3.11 -7.04 -7.83
CA VAL A 115 -1.72 -6.90 -7.37
C VAL A 115 -0.93 -6.20 -8.46
N GLU A 116 -0.23 -5.14 -8.07
CA GLU A 116 0.68 -4.38 -8.90
C GLU A 116 2.13 -4.75 -8.57
N ASP A 117 2.97 -4.84 -9.60
CA ASP A 117 4.41 -4.92 -9.43
C ASP A 117 4.97 -3.54 -9.03
N ALA A 118 5.46 -3.40 -7.80
CA ALA A 118 5.98 -2.13 -7.32
C ALA A 118 7.28 -1.73 -8.03
N GLN A 119 8.01 -2.69 -8.60
CA GLN A 119 9.21 -2.45 -9.41
C GLN A 119 8.89 -2.15 -10.88
N SER A 120 7.61 -2.02 -11.24
CA SER A 120 7.20 -1.36 -12.50
C SER A 120 7.47 0.16 -12.45
N ARG A 121 7.67 0.73 -11.25
CA ARG A 121 7.92 2.14 -10.98
C ARG A 121 9.39 2.38 -10.60
N PHE A 122 9.86 3.60 -10.76
CA PHE A 122 11.20 4.00 -10.32
C PHE A 122 11.25 4.13 -8.78
N ASN A 123 12.12 3.36 -8.13
CA ASN A 123 12.31 3.45 -6.69
C ASN A 123 13.16 4.68 -6.32
N LEU A 124 12.58 5.67 -5.64
CA LEU A 124 13.28 6.84 -5.12
C LEU A 124 14.36 6.47 -4.09
N GLY A 125 14.23 5.31 -3.43
CA GLY A 125 15.28 4.70 -2.61
C GLY A 125 16.59 4.53 -3.35
N ASN A 126 16.56 4.36 -4.68
CA ASN A 126 17.75 4.26 -5.51
C ASN A 126 18.57 5.55 -5.60
N LEU A 127 18.09 6.70 -5.13
CA LEU A 127 18.85 7.96 -5.15
C LEU A 127 20.01 7.97 -4.16
N VAL A 128 19.98 7.10 -3.17
CA VAL A 128 21.00 7.00 -2.12
C VAL A 128 21.44 5.55 -1.99
N SER A 129 22.70 5.33 -1.68
CA SER A 129 23.22 3.99 -1.46
C SER A 129 24.20 3.98 -0.29
N ARG A 130 24.40 2.78 0.24
CA ARG A 130 25.39 2.51 1.27
C ARG A 130 26.37 1.47 0.73
N PRO A 131 27.64 1.82 0.47
CA PRO A 131 28.62 0.91 -0.13
C PRO A 131 28.97 -0.33 0.71
N GLY A 132 28.54 -0.36 1.97
CA GLY A 132 28.74 -1.49 2.87
C GLY A 132 28.32 -1.16 4.31
N ALA A 133 28.20 -2.20 5.13
CA ALA A 133 27.93 -2.05 6.56
C ALA A 133 28.96 -1.12 7.21
N GLY A 134 28.50 -0.17 8.03
CA GLY A 134 29.36 0.81 8.70
C GLY A 134 29.82 2.00 7.86
N ARG A 135 29.66 1.98 6.52
CA ARG A 135 29.96 3.14 5.66
C ARG A 135 28.85 4.19 5.73
N PRO A 136 29.14 5.48 5.50
CA PRO A 136 28.09 6.50 5.42
C PRO A 136 27.20 6.30 4.20
N TRP A 137 25.96 6.78 4.28
CA TRP A 137 25.10 6.93 3.11
C TRP A 137 25.66 7.99 2.16
N GLN A 138 25.59 7.72 0.87
CA GLN A 138 26.03 8.63 -0.19
C GLN A 138 25.01 8.66 -1.35
N ALA A 139 25.09 9.68 -2.20
CA ALA A 139 24.27 9.73 -3.40
C ALA A 139 24.65 8.58 -4.33
N ASN A 140 23.65 7.94 -4.93
CA ASN A 140 23.83 6.94 -5.95
C ASN A 140 23.75 7.59 -7.33
N GLY A 141 24.88 7.69 -8.03
CA GLY A 141 24.98 8.41 -9.31
C GLY A 141 24.02 7.87 -10.37
N ASP A 142 23.91 6.55 -10.50
CA ASP A 142 23.03 5.91 -11.49
C ASP A 142 21.56 6.19 -11.20
N GLY A 143 21.17 6.12 -9.93
CA GLY A 143 19.82 6.46 -9.47
C GLY A 143 19.47 7.92 -9.73
N VAL A 144 20.38 8.84 -9.40
CA VAL A 144 20.19 10.29 -9.65
C VAL A 144 20.07 10.59 -11.14
N LEU A 145 20.89 9.95 -11.98
CA LEU A 145 20.81 10.11 -13.44
C LEU A 145 19.52 9.52 -14.02
N ALA A 146 19.08 8.36 -13.53
CA ALA A 146 17.82 7.76 -13.94
C ALA A 146 16.62 8.64 -13.56
N TYR A 147 16.59 9.15 -12.33
CA TYR A 147 15.51 10.02 -11.89
C TYR A 147 15.49 11.36 -12.64
N ARG A 148 16.67 11.93 -12.94
CA ARG A 148 16.80 13.11 -13.80
C ARG A 148 16.20 12.87 -15.18
N ARG A 149 16.44 11.69 -15.79
CA ARG A 149 15.82 11.29 -17.06
C ARG A 149 14.31 11.17 -16.95
N LEU A 150 13.80 10.55 -15.87
CA LEU A 150 12.34 10.44 -15.63
C LEU A 150 11.67 11.82 -15.56
N LEU A 151 12.25 12.73 -14.77
CA LEU A 151 11.74 14.10 -14.64
C LEU A 151 11.72 14.80 -15.99
N GLY A 152 12.82 14.74 -16.76
CA GLY A 152 12.89 15.32 -18.11
C GLY A 152 11.87 14.70 -19.08
N GLU A 153 11.67 13.39 -19.03
CA GLU A 153 10.69 12.67 -19.86
C GLU A 153 9.26 13.13 -19.58
N LEU A 154 8.94 13.40 -18.31
CA LEU A 154 7.68 13.95 -17.84
C LEU A 154 7.58 15.49 -17.99
N SER A 155 8.57 16.14 -18.61
CA SER A 155 8.65 17.60 -18.74
C SER A 155 8.64 18.35 -17.39
N LEU A 156 9.22 17.73 -16.36
CA LEU A 156 9.45 18.29 -15.03
C LEU A 156 10.89 18.79 -14.90
N ASP A 157 11.16 19.62 -13.88
CA ASP A 157 12.50 20.17 -13.61
C ASP A 157 13.52 19.04 -13.27
N PRO A 158 14.52 18.79 -14.13
CA PRO A 158 15.49 17.72 -13.91
C PRO A 158 16.44 17.97 -12.73
N GLU A 159 16.58 19.22 -12.27
CA GLU A 159 17.41 19.55 -11.10
C GLU A 159 16.81 19.00 -9.79
N LEU A 160 15.51 18.72 -9.78
CA LEU A 160 14.85 18.10 -8.62
C LEU A 160 15.48 16.75 -8.26
N ALA A 161 16.11 16.05 -9.20
CA ALA A 161 16.77 14.79 -8.91
C ALA A 161 17.88 14.91 -7.86
N GLN A 162 18.78 15.90 -8.02
CA GLN A 162 19.87 16.13 -7.08
C GLN A 162 19.31 16.63 -5.74
N ARG A 163 18.37 17.58 -5.79
CA ARG A 163 17.71 18.11 -4.58
C ARG A 163 17.03 17.01 -3.77
N THR A 164 16.43 16.02 -4.44
CA THR A 164 15.77 14.89 -3.77
C THR A 164 16.79 13.96 -3.12
N ALA A 165 17.88 13.64 -3.81
CA ALA A 165 18.97 12.85 -3.23
C ALA A 165 19.58 13.54 -2.00
N ASP A 166 19.83 14.85 -2.09
CA ASP A 166 20.38 15.63 -0.97
C ASP A 166 19.42 15.67 0.22
N ALA A 167 18.13 15.85 -0.02
CA ALA A 167 17.10 15.81 1.02
C ALA A 167 17.03 14.44 1.71
N MET A 168 17.07 13.36 0.94
CA MET A 168 17.10 11.99 1.48
C MET A 168 18.36 11.74 2.31
N LEU A 169 19.54 12.13 1.82
CA LEU A 169 20.80 11.99 2.58
C LEU A 169 20.77 12.77 3.89
N ASN A 170 20.21 13.98 3.88
CA ASN A 170 20.06 14.78 5.09
C ASN A 170 19.12 14.09 6.09
N SER A 171 18.04 13.44 5.63
CA SER A 171 17.11 12.68 6.49
C SER A 171 17.71 11.42 7.12
N LEU A 172 18.79 10.89 6.54
CA LEU A 172 19.49 9.70 7.01
C LEU A 172 20.60 10.03 8.01
N ARG A 173 20.90 11.32 8.23
CA ARG A 173 21.91 11.77 9.18
C ARG A 173 21.28 11.97 10.57
N PRO A 174 21.90 11.48 11.65
CA PRO A 174 21.45 11.79 13.00
C PRO A 174 21.59 13.30 13.23
N THR A 175 20.49 13.99 13.53
CA THR A 175 20.53 15.38 14.00
C THR A 175 20.72 15.41 15.51
N PRO A 176 21.77 16.06 16.04
CA PRO A 176 21.93 16.25 17.49
C PRO A 176 20.85 17.18 18.04
N GLY A 177 19.94 16.68 18.88
CA GLY A 177 18.94 17.48 19.60
C GLY A 177 17.69 16.70 20.02
N PRO A 178 16.89 17.21 20.99
CA PRO A 178 15.63 16.60 21.39
C PRO A 178 14.61 16.70 20.24
N GLY A 179 14.18 15.56 19.69
CA GLY A 179 13.31 15.46 18.49
C GLY A 179 14.03 14.94 17.24
N GLY A 180 15.30 14.54 17.36
CA GLY A 180 16.20 14.29 16.24
C GLY A 180 16.00 12.97 15.51
N TRP A 181 15.19 13.00 14.45
CA TRP A 181 15.48 12.45 13.11
C TRP A 181 14.69 13.28 12.10
N PRO A 182 15.29 13.81 11.02
CA PRO A 182 14.50 14.51 10.01
C PRO A 182 13.51 13.53 9.37
N LEU A 183 12.31 14.00 9.07
CA LEU A 183 11.25 13.14 8.54
C LEU A 183 11.67 12.55 7.19
N GLN A 184 11.82 11.22 7.15
CA GLN A 184 12.15 10.49 5.94
C GLN A 184 10.98 10.54 4.95
N LEU A 185 11.29 10.40 3.66
CA LEU A 185 10.27 10.12 2.66
C LEU A 185 9.76 8.70 2.93
N VAL A 186 8.45 8.52 2.86
CA VAL A 186 7.74 7.24 2.97
C VAL A 186 6.82 7.05 1.77
N THR A 187 6.27 8.16 1.25
CA THR A 187 5.37 8.18 0.09
C THR A 187 5.82 9.20 -0.96
N ALA A 188 5.24 9.15 -2.16
CA ALA A 188 5.48 10.18 -3.17
C ALA A 188 4.97 11.57 -2.73
N ASP A 189 3.90 11.64 -1.94
CA ASP A 189 3.31 12.89 -1.44
C ASP A 189 4.29 13.69 -0.58
N ASP A 190 5.22 12.99 0.08
CA ASP A 190 6.27 13.58 0.89
C ASP A 190 7.24 14.46 0.10
N LEU A 191 7.31 14.29 -1.23
CA LEU A 191 8.12 15.13 -2.11
C LEU A 191 7.71 16.60 -2.05
N THR A 192 6.45 16.90 -1.68
CA THR A 192 5.98 18.28 -1.46
C THR A 192 6.76 19.03 -0.38
N ARG A 193 7.48 18.33 0.51
CA ARG A 193 8.36 18.93 1.52
C ARG A 193 9.68 19.45 0.94
N ILE A 194 10.03 19.06 -0.29
CA ILE A 194 11.30 19.42 -0.93
C ILE A 194 11.07 20.66 -1.81
N PRO A 195 11.86 21.74 -1.62
CA PRO A 195 11.72 22.96 -2.43
C PRO A 195 11.82 22.70 -3.94
N GLY A 196 10.76 23.11 -4.66
CA GLY A 196 10.64 22.95 -6.10
C GLY A 196 9.56 21.93 -6.54
N TYR A 197 9.08 21.08 -5.63
CA TYR A 197 7.90 20.26 -5.90
C TYR A 197 6.61 21.04 -5.63
N SER A 198 5.72 21.05 -6.61
CA SER A 198 4.33 21.48 -6.43
C SER A 198 3.42 20.25 -6.28
N ALA A 199 2.21 20.42 -5.74
CA ALA A 199 1.22 19.34 -5.68
C ALA A 199 0.96 18.73 -7.07
N LYS A 200 0.89 19.56 -8.11
CA LYS A 200 0.74 19.12 -9.51
C LYS A 200 1.95 18.33 -10.01
N THR A 201 3.16 18.73 -9.63
CA THR A 201 4.39 17.99 -9.97
C THR A 201 4.36 16.60 -9.36
N VAL A 202 3.96 16.49 -8.09
CA VAL A 202 3.89 15.22 -7.38
C VAL A 202 2.78 14.33 -7.95
N GLU A 203 1.61 14.89 -8.23
CA GLU A 203 0.50 14.16 -8.88
C GLU A 203 0.90 13.59 -10.25
N ALA A 204 1.62 14.37 -11.06
CA ALA A 204 2.13 13.90 -12.36
C ALA A 204 3.21 12.81 -12.24
N LEU A 205 3.95 12.80 -11.13
CA LEU A 205 5.05 11.86 -10.90
C LEU A 205 4.61 10.58 -10.19
N ALA A 206 3.60 10.64 -9.32
CA ALA A 206 3.16 9.57 -8.44
C ALA A 206 2.93 8.20 -9.14
N PRO A 207 2.40 8.14 -10.38
CA PRO A 207 2.24 6.86 -11.08
C PRO A 207 3.56 6.18 -11.48
N TYR A 208 4.66 6.93 -11.53
CA TYR A 208 5.94 6.48 -12.09
C TYR A 208 7.01 6.23 -11.03
N VAL A 209 6.75 6.56 -9.77
CA VAL A 209 7.70 6.42 -8.67
C VAL A 209 7.14 5.60 -7.51
N THR A 210 8.04 5.01 -6.75
CA THR A 210 7.75 4.30 -5.51
C THR A 210 8.89 4.52 -4.51
N LEU A 211 8.70 4.07 -3.27
CA LEU A 211 9.76 4.03 -2.26
C LEU A 211 9.81 2.63 -1.65
N LEU A 212 10.90 1.92 -1.93
CA LEU A 212 11.14 0.55 -1.46
C LEU A 212 12.38 0.53 -0.55
N PRO A 213 12.43 -0.38 0.44
CA PRO A 213 13.50 -0.39 1.45
C PRO A 213 14.88 -0.75 0.88
N ASP A 214 14.90 -1.54 -0.19
CA ASP A 214 16.12 -2.01 -0.84
C ASP A 214 16.40 -1.24 -2.13
N LEU A 215 17.65 -1.30 -2.61
CA LEU A 215 17.97 -0.89 -3.97
C LEU A 215 17.35 -1.89 -4.95
N THR A 216 16.59 -1.40 -5.92
CA THR A 216 15.81 -2.25 -6.82
C THR A 216 16.00 -1.86 -8.28
N THR A 217 16.01 -2.83 -9.17
CA THR A 217 15.89 -2.58 -10.61
C THR A 217 14.43 -2.33 -11.00
N VAL A 218 14.23 -1.67 -12.14
CA VAL A 218 12.92 -1.53 -12.79
C VAL A 218 12.65 -2.78 -13.63
N ASN A 219 11.51 -3.41 -13.42
CA ASN A 219 11.12 -4.60 -14.16
C ASN A 219 10.63 -4.24 -15.56
N VAL A 220 11.38 -4.63 -16.59
CA VAL A 220 11.09 -4.34 -18.00
C VAL A 220 9.79 -4.98 -18.47
N ASN A 221 9.34 -6.06 -17.85
CA ASN A 221 8.13 -6.78 -18.22
C ASN A 221 6.84 -6.13 -17.70
N THR A 222 6.92 -5.12 -16.83
CA THR A 222 5.75 -4.48 -16.19
C THR A 222 5.80 -2.96 -16.25
N ALA A 223 7.00 -2.35 -16.27
CA ALA A 223 7.18 -0.90 -16.20
C ALA A 223 6.55 -0.11 -17.36
N ALA A 224 6.08 1.10 -17.07
CA ALA A 224 5.60 2.03 -18.10
C ALA A 224 6.76 2.60 -18.93
N GLU A 225 6.48 3.03 -20.16
CA GLU A 225 7.50 3.53 -21.10
C GLU A 225 8.38 4.66 -20.52
N PRO A 226 7.85 5.69 -19.81
CA PRO A 226 8.69 6.73 -19.21
C PRO A 226 9.69 6.18 -18.18
N VAL A 227 9.30 5.15 -17.44
CA VAL A 227 10.15 4.50 -16.44
C VAL A 227 11.25 3.67 -17.13
N LEU A 228 10.94 3.02 -18.27
CA LEU A 228 11.95 2.33 -19.08
C LEU A 228 13.01 3.30 -19.62
N VAL A 229 12.57 4.45 -20.15
CA VAL A 229 13.47 5.53 -20.63
C VAL A 229 14.36 6.05 -19.50
N ALA A 230 13.81 6.17 -18.30
CA ALA A 230 14.58 6.55 -17.12
C ALA A 230 15.62 5.49 -16.72
N ALA A 231 15.20 4.22 -16.68
CA ALA A 231 16.01 3.11 -16.16
C ALA A 231 17.16 2.69 -17.07
N ILE A 232 17.01 2.79 -18.40
CA ILE A 232 18.01 2.34 -19.37
C ILE A 232 18.65 3.57 -20.03
N PRO A 233 19.94 3.86 -19.79
CA PRO A 233 20.64 4.99 -20.42
C PRO A 233 20.53 4.95 -21.94
N SER A 234 20.34 6.13 -22.55
CA SER A 234 20.20 6.32 -24.01
C SER A 234 19.00 5.63 -24.69
N LEU A 235 18.07 5.05 -23.93
CA LEU A 235 16.85 4.46 -24.50
C LEU A 235 15.93 5.55 -25.06
N SER A 236 15.63 5.48 -26.35
CA SER A 236 14.64 6.38 -26.98
C SER A 236 13.20 5.96 -26.65
N ARG A 237 12.25 6.92 -26.70
CA ARG A 237 10.81 6.63 -26.58
C ARG A 237 10.35 5.54 -27.55
N SER A 238 10.85 5.57 -28.80
CA SER A 238 10.52 4.56 -29.80
C SER A 238 11.00 3.15 -29.42
N GLN A 239 12.17 3.03 -28.78
CA GLN A 239 12.68 1.77 -28.28
C GLN A 239 11.90 1.29 -27.05
N ALA A 240 11.56 2.20 -26.12
CA ALA A 240 10.73 1.89 -24.96
C ALA A 240 9.35 1.35 -25.38
N HIS A 241 8.71 1.99 -26.36
CA HIS A 241 7.47 1.52 -26.95
C HIS A 241 7.62 0.12 -27.57
N ARG A 242 8.69 -0.13 -28.35
CA ARG A 242 8.95 -1.48 -28.90
C ARG A 242 9.15 -2.54 -27.83
N LEU A 243 9.80 -2.23 -26.71
CA LEU A 243 9.93 -3.14 -25.57
C LEU A 243 8.56 -3.48 -24.97
N ALA A 244 7.73 -2.45 -24.77
CA ALA A 244 6.37 -2.59 -24.22
C ALA A 244 5.47 -3.43 -25.14
N GLU A 245 5.57 -3.26 -26.45
CA GLU A 245 4.84 -4.08 -27.43
C GLU A 245 5.35 -5.52 -27.46
N ARG A 246 6.69 -5.72 -27.48
CA ARG A 246 7.26 -7.06 -27.53
C ARG A 246 6.86 -7.89 -26.31
N ARG A 247 6.89 -7.33 -25.10
CA ARG A 247 6.52 -8.08 -23.87
C ARG A 247 5.07 -8.55 -23.83
N ASN A 248 4.15 -7.92 -24.57
CA ASN A 248 2.75 -8.36 -24.68
C ASN A 248 2.61 -9.68 -25.46
N THR A 249 3.61 -10.05 -26.26
CA THR A 249 3.62 -11.30 -27.04
C THR A 249 4.65 -12.30 -26.51
N ALA A 250 5.83 -11.81 -26.13
CA ALA A 250 6.89 -12.60 -25.53
C ALA A 250 7.58 -11.75 -24.46
N TYR A 251 7.46 -12.12 -23.18
CA TYR A 251 8.15 -11.44 -22.08
C TYR A 251 9.66 -11.71 -22.10
N PHE A 252 10.47 -10.87 -21.44
CA PHE A 252 11.93 -11.01 -21.36
C PHE A 252 12.28 -11.95 -20.22
N VAL A 253 13.11 -12.97 -20.47
CA VAL A 253 13.53 -13.91 -19.41
C VAL A 253 14.84 -13.52 -18.73
N ASN A 254 15.60 -12.59 -19.32
CA ASN A 254 16.81 -12.01 -18.74
C ASN A 254 17.12 -10.66 -19.39
N THR A 255 18.04 -9.89 -18.80
CA THR A 255 18.46 -8.58 -19.32
C THR A 255 19.26 -8.67 -20.62
N GLY A 256 19.89 -9.82 -20.91
CA GLY A 256 20.57 -10.07 -22.18
C GLY A 256 19.60 -10.09 -23.37
N GLU A 257 18.39 -10.63 -23.21
CA GLU A 257 17.34 -10.56 -24.24
C GLU A 257 16.88 -9.12 -24.49
N VAL A 258 16.76 -8.32 -23.44
CA VAL A 258 16.43 -6.88 -23.56
C VAL A 258 17.52 -6.19 -24.38
N ALA A 259 18.78 -6.41 -24.05
CA ALA A 259 19.92 -5.85 -24.77
C ALA A 259 19.96 -6.30 -26.24
N ALA A 260 19.76 -7.59 -26.50
CA ALA A 260 19.76 -8.16 -27.85
C ALA A 260 18.63 -7.61 -28.73
N TYR A 261 17.48 -7.29 -28.13
CA TYR A 261 16.36 -6.69 -28.84
C TYR A 261 16.58 -5.19 -29.16
N LEU A 262 17.34 -4.48 -28.34
CA LEU A 262 17.59 -3.05 -28.49
C LEU A 262 18.79 -2.71 -29.38
N LEU A 263 19.83 -3.52 -29.35
CA LEU A 263 21.11 -3.26 -30.01
C LEU A 263 21.19 -4.05 -31.34
N PRO A 264 21.59 -3.40 -32.45
CA PRO A 264 22.05 -4.14 -33.63
C PRO A 264 23.20 -5.05 -33.21
N VAL A 265 23.18 -6.31 -33.65
CA VAL A 265 24.16 -7.35 -33.30
C VAL A 265 25.59 -6.79 -33.41
N GLN A 266 26.18 -6.44 -32.27
CA GLN A 266 27.60 -6.17 -32.15
C GLN A 266 28.32 -7.47 -31.81
N SER A 267 29.60 -7.54 -32.17
CA SER A 267 30.48 -8.65 -31.84
C SER A 267 30.68 -8.74 -30.33
N GLY A 268 29.83 -9.51 -29.62
CA GLY A 268 29.91 -9.71 -28.18
C GLY A 268 28.59 -10.24 -27.59
N THR A 269 28.63 -10.63 -26.32
CA THR A 269 27.41 -10.97 -25.56
C THR A 269 26.59 -9.69 -25.35
N PRO A 270 25.31 -9.64 -25.76
CA PRO A 270 24.47 -8.46 -25.59
C PRO A 270 24.33 -8.10 -24.10
N SER A 271 24.72 -6.87 -23.74
CA SER A 271 24.54 -6.33 -22.40
C SER A 271 23.88 -4.96 -22.45
N LEU A 272 23.12 -4.63 -21.41
CA LEU A 272 22.57 -3.29 -21.27
C LEU A 272 23.70 -2.28 -21.01
N PRO A 273 23.51 -0.98 -21.36
CA PRO A 273 24.50 0.05 -21.08
C PRO A 273 24.84 0.14 -19.59
N ASP A 274 26.08 0.54 -19.26
CA ASP A 274 26.50 0.79 -17.88
C ASP A 274 25.58 1.82 -17.21
N GLY A 275 25.24 1.59 -15.94
CA GLY A 275 24.28 2.40 -15.20
C GLY A 275 22.80 2.10 -15.49
N SER A 276 22.51 1.01 -16.22
CA SER A 276 21.13 0.51 -16.38
C SER A 276 20.57 -0.03 -15.07
N LEU A 277 19.40 0.47 -14.68
CA LEU A 277 18.65 0.02 -13.51
C LEU A 277 17.45 -0.83 -13.96
N ALA A 278 17.70 -1.84 -14.79
CA ALA A 278 16.65 -2.66 -15.40
C ALA A 278 16.84 -4.15 -15.07
N GLY A 279 15.72 -4.82 -14.79
CA GLY A 279 15.63 -6.24 -14.47
C GLY A 279 14.41 -6.88 -15.14
N VAL A 280 14.22 -8.17 -14.90
CA VAL A 280 13.07 -8.95 -15.42
C VAL A 280 12.27 -9.62 -14.29
N ASP A 281 12.74 -9.48 -13.07
CA ASP A 281 12.20 -10.00 -11.84
C ASP A 281 11.86 -8.85 -10.89
N SER A 282 10.98 -9.15 -9.93
CA SER A 282 10.56 -8.21 -8.90
C SER A 282 10.53 -8.91 -7.54
N SER A 283 10.88 -8.20 -6.49
CA SER A 283 10.76 -8.61 -5.10
C SER A 283 9.62 -7.90 -4.39
N PHE A 284 9.09 -6.79 -4.91
CA PHE A 284 8.10 -5.96 -4.22
C PHE A 284 6.79 -5.83 -4.99
N PHE A 285 5.67 -6.00 -4.29
CA PHE A 285 4.33 -6.00 -4.87
C PHE A 285 3.37 -5.19 -3.99
N LEU A 286 2.52 -4.38 -4.63
CA LEU A 286 1.44 -3.63 -4.00
C LEU A 286 0.13 -4.34 -4.25
N ALA A 287 -0.49 -4.88 -3.21
CA ALA A 287 -1.81 -5.48 -3.29
C ALA A 287 -2.88 -4.46 -2.90
N HIS A 288 -3.84 -4.24 -3.79
CA HIS A 288 -4.99 -3.38 -3.58
C HIS A 288 -6.24 -4.25 -3.44
N CYS A 289 -6.78 -4.32 -2.22
CA CYS A 289 -7.92 -5.17 -1.90
C CYS A 289 -9.11 -4.32 -1.47
N ARG A 290 -10.31 -4.71 -1.91
CA ARG A 290 -11.58 -4.24 -1.39
C ARG A 290 -12.32 -5.41 -0.79
N ILE A 291 -12.80 -5.24 0.43
CA ILE A 291 -13.65 -6.22 1.10
C ILE A 291 -14.99 -5.57 1.39
N HIS A 292 -16.07 -6.19 0.93
CA HIS A 292 -17.40 -5.65 1.14
C HIS A 292 -18.42 -6.70 1.57
N SER A 293 -19.41 -6.27 2.35
CA SER A 293 -20.56 -7.03 2.80
C SER A 293 -21.70 -6.05 3.11
N ALA A 294 -22.84 -6.53 3.61
CA ALA A 294 -23.95 -5.67 4.01
C ALA A 294 -23.59 -4.61 5.08
N ARG A 295 -22.54 -4.86 5.88
CA ARG A 295 -22.14 -3.98 7.00
C ARG A 295 -20.69 -3.52 6.93
N LEU A 296 -19.93 -3.99 5.94
CA LEU A 296 -18.49 -3.75 5.82
C LEU A 296 -18.18 -3.24 4.42
N ASN A 297 -17.37 -2.21 4.31
CA ASN A 297 -16.76 -1.77 3.06
C ASN A 297 -15.38 -1.23 3.38
N LEU A 298 -14.36 -2.02 3.11
CA LEU A 298 -12.97 -1.73 3.44
C LEU A 298 -12.12 -1.74 2.19
N ARG A 299 -11.14 -0.85 2.16
CA ARG A 299 -10.04 -0.88 1.20
C ARG A 299 -8.73 -1.02 1.95
N VAL A 300 -7.89 -1.93 1.51
CA VAL A 300 -6.63 -2.29 2.15
C VAL A 300 -5.56 -2.34 1.06
N ASP A 301 -4.55 -1.51 1.24
CA ASP A 301 -3.33 -1.53 0.44
C ASP A 301 -2.23 -2.21 1.26
N THR A 302 -1.44 -3.06 0.62
CA THR A 302 -0.36 -3.81 1.31
C THR A 302 0.87 -3.89 0.42
N LEU A 303 2.03 -3.51 0.97
CA LEU A 303 3.31 -3.78 0.33
C LEU A 303 3.87 -5.11 0.85
N ILE A 304 4.12 -6.01 -0.09
CA ILE A 304 4.64 -7.35 0.18
C ILE A 304 6.01 -7.46 -0.48
N ALA A 305 7.00 -7.88 0.30
CA ALA A 305 8.31 -8.25 -0.16
C ALA A 305 8.40 -9.77 -0.35
N ARG A 306 9.19 -10.18 -1.33
CA ARG A 306 9.48 -11.57 -1.68
C ARG A 306 10.97 -11.79 -1.58
N TYR A 307 11.33 -12.85 -0.89
CA TYR A 307 12.72 -13.20 -0.66
C TYR A 307 12.96 -14.67 -0.91
N GLY A 308 14.21 -15.02 -1.19
CA GLY A 308 14.63 -16.39 -1.49
C GLY A 308 14.23 -16.84 -2.89
N THR A 309 14.51 -18.12 -3.18
CA THR A 309 14.31 -18.73 -4.50
C THR A 309 13.83 -20.16 -4.35
N GLY A 310 12.89 -20.60 -5.21
CA GLY A 310 12.40 -21.97 -5.23
C GLY A 310 11.75 -22.39 -3.91
N LEU A 311 12.18 -23.52 -3.34
CA LEU A 311 11.62 -24.08 -2.10
C LEU A 311 11.94 -23.26 -0.84
N PHE A 312 12.88 -22.32 -0.91
CA PHE A 312 13.24 -21.41 0.19
C PHE A 312 12.72 -20.00 -0.05
N SER A 313 11.65 -19.85 -0.83
CA SER A 313 10.96 -18.58 -0.99
C SER A 313 10.06 -18.27 0.21
N TRP A 314 10.03 -17.01 0.65
CA TRP A 314 9.03 -16.53 1.61
C TRP A 314 8.53 -15.14 1.24
N THR A 315 7.36 -14.79 1.79
CA THR A 315 6.77 -13.46 1.67
C THR A 315 6.77 -12.76 3.02
N GLU A 316 7.10 -11.47 3.02
CA GLU A 316 7.07 -10.59 4.17
C GLU A 316 6.16 -9.40 3.90
N VAL A 317 5.31 -9.05 4.86
CA VAL A 317 4.44 -7.88 4.75
C VAL A 317 5.16 -6.70 5.38
N LEU A 318 5.49 -5.70 4.56
CA LEU A 318 6.22 -4.53 5.04
C LEU A 318 5.31 -3.51 5.71
N TRP A 319 4.12 -3.30 5.14
CA TRP A 319 3.09 -2.47 5.73
C TRP A 319 1.71 -2.82 5.19
N VAL A 320 0.70 -2.47 5.96
CA VAL A 320 -0.72 -2.60 5.62
C VAL A 320 -1.38 -1.25 5.92
N HIS A 321 -2.02 -0.65 4.93
CA HIS A 321 -2.72 0.62 5.06
C HIS A 321 -4.19 0.47 4.72
N ARG A 322 -5.05 0.88 5.65
CA ARG A 322 -6.48 1.00 5.38
C ARG A 322 -6.74 2.33 4.68
N VAL A 323 -7.31 2.28 3.49
CA VAL A 323 -7.65 3.48 2.72
C VAL A 323 -9.03 3.96 3.16
N THR A 324 -9.09 5.11 3.84
CA THR A 324 -10.35 5.78 4.15
C THR A 324 -10.83 6.53 2.91
N THR A 325 -11.95 6.10 2.34
CA THR A 325 -12.67 6.83 1.28
C THR A 325 -13.54 7.94 1.84
#